data_AF-A0A0S2FG77-F1
#
_entry.id   AF-A0A0S2FG77-F1
#
_cell.length_a   1.000
_cell.length_b   1.000
_cell.length_c   1.000
_cell.angle_alpha   90.00
_cell.angle_beta   90.00
_cell.angle_gamma   90.00
#
_symmetry.space_group_name_H-M   'P 1'
#
loop_
_entity.id
_entity.type
_entity.pdbx_description
1 polymer ?
#
loop_
_entity_poly.entity_id
_entity_poly.type
_entity_poly.pdbx_seq_one_letter_code
_entity_poly.pdbx_strand_id
1 'polypeptide(L)'
;MTHRNADRLPSFHSDSECEPTPTAASAAALSHETRELAITYGLGARLHHGERHWSDIRDDLARGWERLCGRECVPWTQVEGDVEGAWRLVLAD
;
A
#
# COMPACT_ATOMS: atom_id res chain seq x y z
N MET A 1 -27.67 -33.44 40.63
CA MET A 1 -26.36 -32.76 40.55
C MET A 1 -25.95 -32.72 39.08
N THR A 2 -25.96 -31.53 38.52
CA THR A 2 -25.47 -31.16 37.18
C THR A 2 -24.02 -31.59 36.99
N HIS A 3 -23.65 -32.06 35.80
CA HIS A 3 -22.64 -31.36 34.99
C HIS A 3 -22.85 -31.68 33.51
N ARG A 4 -23.09 -30.60 32.77
CA ARG A 4 -23.34 -30.47 31.34
C ARG A 4 -22.04 -29.98 30.69
N ASN A 5 -21.95 -30.16 29.37
CA ASN A 5 -20.98 -29.63 28.39
C ASN A 5 -19.87 -30.65 28.07
N ALA A 6 -19.94 -31.43 26.98
CA ALA A 6 -20.13 -31.11 25.56
C ALA A 6 -19.03 -30.19 25.02
N ASP A 7 -18.21 -30.81 24.16
CA ASP A 7 -17.43 -30.28 23.06
C ASP A 7 -16.79 -28.89 23.19
N ARG A 8 -15.45 -28.87 23.16
CA ARG A 8 -14.73 -27.87 22.36
C ARG A 8 -13.31 -28.35 22.06
N LEU A 9 -13.14 -28.80 20.82
CA LEU A 9 -11.86 -28.85 20.12
C LEU A 9 -11.21 -27.45 20.15
N PRO A 10 -9.89 -27.33 20.35
CA PRO A 10 -9.20 -26.08 20.05
C PRO A 10 -9.16 -25.90 18.53
N SER A 11 -10.06 -25.06 18.02
CA SER A 11 -10.00 -24.52 16.67
C SER A 11 -8.76 -23.63 16.54
N PHE A 12 -7.93 -23.97 15.56
CA PHE A 12 -7.08 -23.10 14.76
C PHE A 12 -6.97 -21.64 15.22
N HIS A 13 -5.80 -21.25 15.72
CA HIS A 13 -5.30 -19.90 15.51
C HIS A 13 -4.11 -20.03 14.56
N SER A 14 -4.37 -19.75 13.28
CA SER A 14 -3.33 -19.40 12.32
C SER A 14 -2.69 -18.11 12.80
N ASP A 15 -1.59 -18.22 13.54
CA ASP A 15 -0.69 -17.10 13.75
C ASP A 15 0.14 -16.93 12.47
N SER A 16 -0.54 -16.38 11.47
CA SER A 16 0.06 -15.83 10.25
C SER A 16 -0.13 -14.33 10.31
N GLU A 17 0.20 -13.72 11.44
CA GLU A 17 0.43 -12.27 11.49
C GLU A 17 1.85 -12.06 10.94
N CYS A 18 1.94 -11.98 9.61
CA CYS A 18 2.99 -11.18 9.00
C CYS A 18 2.79 -9.77 9.57
N GLU A 19 3.49 -9.40 10.63
CA GLU A 19 3.60 -8.01 11.04
C GLU A 19 4.17 -7.23 9.84
N PRO A 20 3.39 -6.34 9.20
CA PRO A 20 4.03 -5.32 8.40
C PRO A 20 4.65 -4.38 9.42
N THR A 21 5.97 -4.47 9.59
CA THR A 21 6.76 -3.44 10.27
C THR A 21 6.29 -2.08 9.73
N PRO A 22 5.65 -1.23 10.56
CA PRO A 22 5.20 0.08 10.08
C PRO A 22 6.38 1.05 10.08
N THR A 23 7.44 0.74 9.31
CA THR A 23 8.51 1.69 8.97
C THR A 23 8.07 2.57 7.78
N ALA A 24 6.81 2.97 7.79
CA ALA A 24 6.23 4.00 6.91
C ALA A 24 5.20 4.84 7.69
N ALA A 25 5.41 4.99 9.00
CA ALA A 25 4.54 5.70 9.94
C ALA A 25 4.50 7.23 9.73
N SER A 26 4.54 7.73 8.49
CA SER A 26 4.43 9.18 8.21
C SER A 26 3.23 9.59 7.35
N ALA A 27 2.35 8.65 6.95
CA ALA A 27 1.19 8.93 6.08
C ALA A 27 -0.19 8.79 6.78
N ALA A 28 -0.28 9.03 8.09
CA ALA A 28 -1.51 8.81 8.87
C ALA A 28 -2.53 9.96 8.70
N ALA A 29 -3.10 10.08 7.49
CA ALA A 29 -4.40 10.70 7.21
C ALA A 29 -5.07 10.15 5.93
N LEU A 30 -4.43 9.21 5.22
CA LEU A 30 -4.97 8.59 4.02
C LEU A 30 -5.78 7.34 4.36
N SER A 31 -6.89 7.14 3.63
CA SER A 31 -7.60 5.87 3.68
C SER A 31 -6.67 4.73 3.29
N HIS A 32 -6.84 3.59 3.94
CA HIS A 32 -6.05 2.39 3.67
C HIS A 32 -6.11 2.00 2.18
N GLU A 33 -7.30 2.03 1.58
CA GLU A 33 -7.49 1.74 0.15
C GLU A 33 -6.72 2.70 -0.75
N THR A 34 -6.67 3.99 -0.39
CA THR A 34 -5.90 4.99 -1.15
C THR A 34 -4.41 4.69 -1.09
N ARG A 35 -3.90 4.32 0.09
CA ARG A 35 -2.49 3.97 0.27
C ARG A 35 -2.13 2.73 -0.54
N GLU A 36 -2.95 1.68 -0.50
CA GLU A 36 -2.72 0.48 -1.30
C GLU A 36 -2.71 0.77 -2.80
N LEU A 37 -3.62 1.64 -3.26
CA LEU A 37 -3.66 2.08 -4.65
C LEU A 37 -2.39 2.85 -5.02
N ALA A 38 -1.91 3.75 -4.15
CA ALA A 38 -0.67 4.50 -4.35
C ALA A 38 0.55 3.58 -4.46
N ILE A 39 0.66 2.60 -3.55
CA ILE A 39 1.75 1.62 -3.55
C ILE A 39 1.71 0.79 -4.84
N THR A 40 0.53 0.25 -5.20
CA THR A 40 0.35 -0.56 -6.41
C THR A 40 0.68 0.26 -7.67
N TYR A 41 0.27 1.53 -7.69
CA TYR A 41 0.56 2.45 -8.79
C TYR A 41 2.06 2.71 -8.93
N GLY A 42 2.78 2.95 -7.83
CA GLY A 42 4.24 3.14 -7.83
C GLY A 42 5.02 1.92 -8.28
N LEU A 43 4.61 0.73 -7.82
CA LEU A 43 5.18 -0.55 -8.27
C LEU A 43 4.94 -0.78 -9.76
N GLY A 44 3.70 -0.58 -10.23
CA GLY A 44 3.35 -0.74 -11.65
C GLY A 44 4.12 0.24 -12.53
N ALA A 45 4.17 1.51 -12.14
CA ALA A 45 4.98 2.52 -12.82
C ALA A 45 6.43 2.06 -12.96
N ARG A 46 7.01 1.50 -11.89
CA ARG A 46 8.41 1.05 -11.88
C ARG A 46 8.67 -0.09 -12.84
N LEU A 47 7.74 -1.03 -12.96
CA LEU A 47 7.80 -2.10 -13.95
C LEU A 47 7.74 -1.56 -15.39
N HIS A 48 6.96 -0.50 -15.63
CA HIS A 48 6.81 0.11 -16.96
C HIS A 48 7.94 1.08 -17.34
N HIS A 49 8.56 1.72 -16.37
CA HIS A 49 9.49 2.85 -16.57
C HIS A 49 10.85 2.63 -15.89
N GLY A 50 11.26 1.38 -15.61
CA GLY A 50 12.38 1.03 -14.72
C GLY A 50 13.76 1.63 -15.05
N GLU A 51 13.99 2.09 -16.27
CA GLU A 51 15.24 2.76 -16.65
C GLU A 51 15.25 4.27 -16.35
N ARG A 52 14.08 4.85 -16.04
CA ARG A 52 13.93 6.29 -15.81
C ARG A 52 14.15 6.65 -14.34
N HIS A 53 14.62 7.87 -14.11
CA HIS A 53 14.70 8.41 -12.77
C HIS A 53 13.33 8.89 -12.30
N TRP A 54 13.09 8.78 -10.99
CA TRP A 54 11.87 9.28 -10.35
C TRP A 54 11.57 10.73 -10.72
N SER A 55 12.59 11.60 -10.70
CA SER A 55 12.46 13.02 -11.03
C SER A 55 11.93 13.29 -12.44
N ASP A 56 12.22 12.40 -13.40
CA ASP A 56 11.81 12.59 -14.81
C ASP A 56 10.35 12.17 -15.04
N ILE A 57 9.85 11.21 -14.25
CA ILE A 57 8.53 10.62 -14.44
C ILE A 57 7.50 11.09 -13.43
N ARG A 58 7.92 11.70 -12.31
CA ARG A 58 7.04 12.11 -11.22
C ARG A 58 5.87 12.94 -11.75
N ASP A 59 6.15 13.88 -12.64
CA ASP A 59 5.13 14.78 -13.18
C ASP A 59 4.17 14.04 -14.16
N ASP A 60 4.63 12.97 -14.82
CA ASP A 60 3.79 12.07 -15.61
C ASP A 60 2.88 11.22 -14.72
N LEU A 61 3.44 10.71 -13.61
CA LEU A 61 2.72 9.92 -12.62
C LEU A 61 1.68 10.74 -11.86
N ALA A 62 1.99 11.99 -11.52
CA ALA A 62 1.02 12.91 -10.93
C ALA A 62 -0.21 13.11 -11.85
N ARG A 63 0.04 13.36 -13.14
CA ARG A 63 -1.02 13.47 -14.16
C ARG A 63 -1.76 12.14 -14.38
N GLY A 64 -1.08 11.01 -14.22
CA GLY A 64 -1.70 9.69 -14.28
C GLY A 64 -2.59 9.41 -13.08
N TRP A 65 -2.15 9.77 -11.89
CA TRP A 65 -2.90 9.64 -10.65
C TRP A 65 -4.20 10.45 -10.69
N GLU A 66 -4.15 11.73 -11.06
CA GLU A 66 -5.35 12.56 -11.18
C GLU A 66 -6.37 11.97 -12.18
N ARG A 67 -5.90 11.34 -13.26
CA ARG A 67 -6.77 10.66 -14.24
C ARG A 67 -7.34 9.34 -13.73
N LEU A 68 -6.55 8.55 -13.01
CA LEU A 68 -6.95 7.27 -12.43
C LEU A 68 -8.05 7.46 -11.38
N CYS A 69 -7.84 8.47 -10.54
CA CYS A 69 -8.51 8.65 -9.27
C CYS A 69 -9.67 9.68 -9.38
N GLY A 70 -9.64 10.52 -10.42
CA GLY A 70 -10.72 11.44 -10.75
C GLY A 70 -10.94 12.51 -9.67
N ARG A 71 -12.19 12.95 -9.52
CA ARG A 71 -12.55 14.17 -8.79
C ARG A 71 -12.70 14.00 -7.27
N GLU A 72 -12.81 12.76 -6.79
CA GLU A 72 -13.03 12.42 -5.37
C GLU A 72 -11.78 11.86 -4.69
N CYS A 73 -10.67 11.73 -5.43
CA CYS A 73 -9.47 11.17 -4.87
C CYS A 73 -8.59 12.19 -4.16
N VAL A 74 -7.76 11.61 -3.30
CA VAL A 74 -6.70 12.28 -2.57
C VAL A 74 -5.71 12.93 -3.56
N PRO A 75 -5.31 14.19 -3.31
CA PRO A 75 -4.35 14.88 -4.16
C PRO A 75 -3.01 14.16 -4.21
N TRP A 76 -2.35 14.23 -5.37
CA TRP A 76 -1.03 13.63 -5.60
C TRP A 76 -0.04 13.94 -4.47
N THR A 77 0.00 15.18 -3.98
CA THR A 77 0.91 15.63 -2.93
C THR A 77 0.82 14.86 -1.62
N GLN A 78 -0.32 14.21 -1.33
CA GLN A 78 -0.46 13.38 -0.14
C GLN A 78 -0.03 11.93 -0.37
N VAL A 79 -0.15 11.42 -1.60
CA VAL A 79 0.20 10.03 -1.96
C VAL A 79 1.60 9.90 -2.56
N GLU A 80 2.21 11.00 -3.01
CA GLU A 80 3.49 11.01 -3.71
C GLU A 80 4.57 10.23 -2.97
N GLY A 81 4.66 10.41 -1.64
CA GLY A 81 5.64 9.71 -0.82
C GLY A 81 5.44 8.19 -0.79
N ASP A 82 4.19 7.72 -0.78
CA ASP A 82 3.87 6.29 -0.83
C ASP A 82 4.18 5.71 -2.21
N VAL A 83 3.84 6.45 -3.29
CA VAL A 83 4.14 6.06 -4.68
C VAL A 83 5.66 6.02 -4.91
N GLU A 84 6.40 7.01 -4.41
CA GLU A 84 7.85 7.09 -4.53
C GLU A 84 8.53 5.97 -3.74
N GLY A 85 8.07 5.72 -2.50
CA GLY A 85 8.57 4.62 -1.68
C GLY A 85 8.40 3.28 -2.40
N ALA A 86 7.21 3.03 -2.93
CA ALA A 86 6.92 1.85 -3.75
C ALA A 86 7.79 1.77 -5.01
N TRP A 87 7.97 2.88 -5.71
CA TRP A 87 8.84 2.96 -6.89
C TRP A 87 10.30 2.59 -6.56
N ARG A 88 10.82 3.07 -5.43
CA ARG A 88 12.20 2.83 -4.99
C ARG A 88 12.42 1.43 -4.42
N LEU A 89 11.38 0.80 -3.85
CA LEU A 89 11.48 -0.56 -3.29
C LEU A 89 11.95 -1.61 -4.32
N VAL A 90 11.55 -1.49 -5.59
CA VAL A 90 11.93 -2.44 -6.66
C VAL A 90 13.42 -2.36 -7.04
N LEU A 91 14.13 -1.29 -6.65
CA LEU A 91 15.57 -1.11 -6.94
C LEU A 91 16.50 -1.71 -5.88
N ALA A 92 15.96 -2.27 -4.80
CA ALA A 92 16.75 -2.71 -3.64
C ALA A 92 17.21 -4.19 -3.71
N ASP A 93 17.14 -4.85 -4.87
CA ASP A 93 17.66 -6.22 -5.08
C ASP A 93 18.91 -6.23 -5.98
#